data_AF-A0A427AEE4-F1
#
_entry.id   AF-A0A427AEE4-F1
#
_cell.length_a   1.000
_cell.length_b   1.000
_cell.length_c   1.000
_cell.angle_alpha   90.00
_cell.angle_beta   90.00
_cell.angle_gamma   90.00
#
_symmetry.space_group_name_H-M   'P 1'
#
loop_
_entity.id
_entity.type
_entity.pdbx_description
1 polymer ?
#
loop_
_entity_poly.entity_id
_entity_poly.type
_entity_poly.pdbx_seq_one_letter_code
_entity_poly.pdbx_strand_id
1 'polypeptide(L)' 'MEDPNQQKGENGEKCIGGAWKQAIKVSYEATKLAFPGGEVIAHLDHKSFKGWQKNAITSFLTEENIKIGKPQDFF' A
#
# COMPACT_ATOMS: atom_id res chain seq x y z
N MET A 1 -1.77 -9.68 30.20
CA MET A 1 -1.97 -8.33 29.64
C MET A 1 -0.78 -8.10 28.75
N GLU A 2 -0.94 -8.25 27.44
CA GLU A 2 0.17 -7.99 26.50
C GLU A 2 0.32 -6.47 26.35
N ASP A 3 1.50 -5.98 26.73
CA ASP A 3 1.90 -4.59 26.62
C ASP A 3 1.87 -4.12 25.14
N PRO A 4 1.11 -3.08 24.80
CA PRO A 4 0.92 -2.65 23.41
C PRO A 4 2.13 -1.88 22.82
N ASN A 5 3.31 -1.96 23.44
CA ASN A 5 4.43 -1.04 23.15
C ASN A 5 5.60 -1.66 22.35
N GLN A 6 5.47 -2.87 21.82
CA GLN A 6 6.52 -3.49 21.02
C GLN A 6 6.19 -3.48 19.53
N GLN A 7 6.33 -2.32 18.89
CA GLN A 7 6.61 -2.25 17.45
C GLN A 7 7.12 -0.86 17.01
N LYS A 8 7.85 -0.15 17.88
CA LYS A 8 8.68 0.98 17.42
C LYS A 8 9.99 0.42 16.87
N GLY A 9 9.89 -0.26 15.73
CA GLY A 9 11.05 -0.68 14.95
C GLY A 9 11.82 0.54 14.46
N GLU A 10 13.14 0.48 14.56
CA GLU A 10 14.14 1.52 14.31
C GLU A 10 14.28 1.89 12.81
N ASN A 11 13.18 1.94 12.06
CA ASN A 11 13.13 2.11 10.61
C ASN A 11 12.28 3.32 10.18
N GLY A 12 12.27 4.36 11.02
CA GLY A 12 11.29 5.46 11.03
C GLY A 12 11.22 6.37 9.80
N GLU A 13 12.07 6.18 8.79
CA GLU A 13 12.09 7.04 7.60
C GLU A 13 11.94 6.29 6.25
N LYS A 14 11.99 4.96 6.23
CA LYS A 14 12.01 4.19 4.96
C LYS A 14 10.85 3.23 4.73
N CYS A 15 10.07 2.90 5.75
CA CYS A 15 8.95 1.98 5.62
C CYS A 15 7.63 2.69 5.93
N ILE A 16 6.58 2.42 5.15
CA ILE A 16 5.22 2.83 5.53
C ILE A 16 4.81 1.97 6.72
N GLY A 17 5.14 2.44 7.92
CA GLY A 17 4.78 1.78 9.16
C GLY A 17 3.29 1.95 9.51
N GLY A 18 2.77 1.03 10.31
CA GLY A 18 1.47 1.17 10.97
C GLY A 18 0.25 0.99 10.08
N ALA A 19 -0.76 1.85 10.28
CA ALA A 19 -2.10 1.71 9.72
C ALA A 19 -2.15 1.74 8.18
N TRP A 20 -1.18 2.36 7.50
CA TRP A 20 -1.16 2.47 6.04
C TRP A 20 -0.97 1.12 5.35
N LYS A 21 -0.03 0.30 5.83
CA LYS A 21 0.21 -1.03 5.27
C LYS A 21 -1.05 -1.89 5.37
N GLN A 22 -1.68 -1.88 6.55
CA GLN A 22 -2.90 -2.64 6.81
C GLN A 22 -4.08 -2.10 5.99
N ALA A 23 -4.25 -0.78 5.90
CA ALA A 23 -5.32 -0.17 5.14
C ALA A 23 -5.24 -0.50 3.64
N ILE A 24 -4.03 -0.44 3.05
CA ILE A 24 -3.81 -0.82 1.65
C ILE A 24 -4.16 -2.30 1.44
N LYS A 25 -3.66 -3.18 2.32
CA LYS A 25 -3.89 -4.63 2.21
C LYS A 25 -5.38 -4.99 2.30
N VAL A 26 -6.06 -4.50 3.34
CA VAL A 26 -7.49 -4.77 3.53
C VAL A 26 -8.31 -4.21 2.37
N SER A 27 -7.98 -3.02 1.88
CA SER A 27 -8.68 -2.42 0.72
C SER A 27 -8.47 -3.24 -0.55
N TYR A 28 -7.25 -3.71 -0.80
CA TYR A 28 -6.93 -4.55 -1.94
C TYR A 28 -7.67 -5.90 -1.89
N GLU A 29 -7.62 -6.59 -0.74
CA GLU A 29 -8.28 -7.87 -0.54
C GLU A 29 -9.80 -7.74 -0.68
N ALA A 30 -10.41 -6.74 -0.04
CA ALA A 30 -11.84 -6.48 -0.15
C ALA A 30 -12.27 -6.20 -1.59
N THR A 31 -11.47 -5.43 -2.34
CA THR A 31 -11.74 -5.13 -3.76
C THR A 31 -11.64 -6.39 -4.61
N LYS A 32 -10.61 -7.21 -4.40
CA LYS A 32 -10.44 -8.48 -5.13
C LYS A 32 -11.57 -9.47 -4.87
N LEU A 33 -12.08 -9.51 -3.64
CA LEU A 33 -13.24 -10.33 -3.28
C LEU A 33 -14.54 -9.81 -3.89
N ALA A 34 -14.72 -8.49 -3.96
CA ALA A 34 -15.90 -7.86 -4.55
C ALA A 34 -15.95 -8.00 -6.09
N PHE A 35 -14.78 -8.08 -6.75
CA PHE A 35 -14.65 -8.18 -8.20
C PHE A 35 -13.85 -9.42 -8.63
N PRO A 36 -14.42 -10.63 -8.48
CA PRO A 36 -13.76 -11.87 -8.86
C PRO A 36 -13.46 -11.89 -10.37
N GLY A 37 -12.19 -12.13 -10.73
CA GLY A 37 -11.72 -12.11 -12.13
C GLY A 37 -11.39 -10.71 -12.67
N GLY A 38 -11.65 -9.66 -11.90
CA GLY A 38 -11.21 -8.30 -12.22
C GLY A 38 -9.74 -8.07 -11.89
N GLU A 39 -9.11 -7.15 -12.60
CA GLU A 39 -7.76 -6.69 -12.31
C GLU A 39 -7.78 -5.44 -11.43
N VAL A 40 -7.05 -5.49 -10.32
CA VAL A 40 -6.96 -4.36 -9.38
C VAL A 40 -5.67 -3.60 -9.63
N ILE A 41 -5.80 -2.31 -9.94
CA ILE A 41 -4.68 -1.40 -10.21
C ILE A 41 -4.71 -0.29 -9.15
N ALA A 42 -3.57 -0.04 -8.53
CA ALA A 42 -3.39 1.06 -7.59
C ALA A 42 -3.05 2.36 -8.34
N HIS A 43 -3.77 3.43 -8.01
CA HIS A 43 -3.45 4.77 -8.45
C HIS A 43 -2.98 5.61 -7.25
N LEU A 44 -1.79 6.19 -7.34
CA LEU A 44 -1.25 7.08 -6.31
C LEU A 44 -1.44 8.53 -6.73
N ASP A 45 -2.27 9.26 -5.99
CA ASP A 45 -2.44 10.69 -6.22
C ASP A 45 -1.13 11.46 -5.96
N HIS A 46 -0.74 12.30 -6.91
CA HIS A 46 0.56 12.97 -6.90
C HIS A 46 0.68 14.08 -5.85
N LYS A 47 -0.44 14.62 -5.33
CA LYS A 47 -0.43 15.75 -4.37
C LYS A 47 -0.71 15.31 -2.94
N SER A 48 -1.08 14.06 -2.72
CA SER A 48 -1.51 13.54 -1.42
C SER A 48 -0.36 13.07 -0.51
N PHE A 49 0.85 12.89 -1.03
CA PHE A 49 1.97 12.27 -0.30
C PHE A 49 3.27 13.05 -0.40
N LYS A 50 4.07 13.04 0.69
CA LYS A 50 5.47 13.47 0.63
C LYS A 50 6.27 12.48 -0.24
N GLY A 51 7.36 12.93 -0.86
CA GLY A 51 8.17 12.09 -1.76
C GLY A 51 8.62 10.76 -1.15
N TRP A 52 9.11 10.77 0.10
CA TRP A 52 9.52 9.55 0.79
C TRP A 52 8.34 8.61 1.09
N GLN A 53 7.15 9.17 1.38
CA GLN A 53 5.93 8.37 1.60
C GLN A 53 5.47 7.71 0.30
N LYS A 54 5.51 8.46 -0.81
CA LYS A 54 5.21 7.92 -2.14
C LYS A 54 6.14 6.76 -2.49
N ASN A 55 7.44 6.92 -2.26
CA ASN A 55 8.41 5.87 -2.52
C ASN A 55 8.15 4.64 -1.65
N ALA A 56 7.89 4.82 -0.36
CA ALA A 56 7.58 3.71 0.54
C ALA A 56 6.29 2.97 0.11
N ILE A 57 5.23 3.70 -0.28
CA ILE A 57 3.97 3.15 -0.81
C ILE A 57 4.20 2.37 -2.10
N THR A 58 4.92 2.94 -3.05
CA THR A 58 5.26 2.27 -4.31
C THR A 58 6.05 0.97 -4.07
N SER A 59 7.05 0.99 -3.18
CA SER A 59 7.81 -0.22 -2.82
C SER A 59 6.91 -1.31 -2.25
N PHE A 60 6.06 -0.99 -1.28
CA PHE A 60 5.13 -1.96 -0.70
C PHE A 60 4.14 -2.54 -1.72
N LEU A 61 3.55 -1.69 -2.57
CA LEU A 61 2.63 -2.14 -3.61
C LEU A 61 3.33 -3.07 -4.62
N THR A 62 4.60 -2.79 -4.93
CA THR A 62 5.41 -3.63 -5.82
C THR A 62 5.74 -4.98 -5.19
N GLU A 63 6.07 -5.01 -3.89
CA GLU A 63 6.32 -6.24 -3.11
C GLU A 63 5.07 -7.14 -3.05
N GLU A 64 3.89 -6.55 -2.90
CA GLU A 64 2.60 -7.28 -2.90
C GLU A 64 2.11 -7.62 -4.34
N ASN A 65 2.92 -7.35 -5.37
CA ASN A 65 2.62 -7.60 -6.78
C ASN A 65 1.36 -6.84 -7.29
N ILE A 66 1.08 -5.67 -6.72
CA ILE A 66 -0.04 -4.83 -7.12
C ILE A 66 0.43 -3.88 -8.22
N LYS A 67 -0.27 -3.89 -9.37
CA LYS A 67 0.00 -2.99 -10.49
C LYS A 67 -0.22 -1.53 -10.06
N ILE A 68 0.69 -0.63 -10.43
CA ILE A 68 0.60 0.81 -10.12
C ILE A 68 0.57 1.58 -11.43
N GLY A 69 -0.45 2.41 -11.64
CA GLY A 69 -0.55 3.22 -12.84
C GLY A 69 -1.98 3.60 -13.20
N LYS A 70 -2.17 4.01 -14.46
CA LYS A 70 -3.48 4.16 -15.07
C LYS A 70 -3.84 2.87 -15.80
N PRO A 71 -5.13 2.55 -15.99
CA PRO A 71 -5.53 1.40 -16.80
C PRO A 71 -4.91 1.39 -18.20
N GLN A 72 -4.75 2.57 -18.82
CA GLN A 72 -4.12 2.77 -20.13
C GLN A 72 -2.64 2.36 -20.20
N ASP A 73 -1.96 2.22 -19.06
CA ASP A 73 -0.56 1.81 -19.04
C ASP A 73 -0.42 0.28 -19.19
N PHE A 74 -1.53 -0.46 -19.16
CA PHE A 74 -1.57 -1.92 -19.20
C PHE A 74 -2.38 -2.50 -20.38
N PHE A 75 -3.11 -1.65 -21.13
CA PHE A 75 -3.99 -2.00 -22.26
C PHE A 75 -3.91 -0.94 -23.35
#